data_AF-A0AAI9C2B0-F1
#
_entry.id   AF-A0AAI9C2B0-F1
#
_cell.length_a   1.000
_cell.length_b   1.000
_cell.length_c   1.000
_cell.angle_alpha   90.00
_cell.angle_beta   90.00
_cell.angle_gamma   90.00
#
_symmetry.space_group_name_H-M   'P 1'
#
loop_
_entity.id
_entity.type
_entity.pdbx_description
1 polymer ?
#
loop_
_entity_poly.entity_id
_entity_poly.type
_entity_poly.pdbx_seq_one_letter_code
_entity_poly.pdbx_strand_id
1 'polypeptide(L)'
;MANPRKPTSLKVVAGTDRPDRAPQAPAAELPLVSDVPTAPDWLPNAHAIKEWDRLAPILHANKLLTEAGLSAFGQLCALHGNTVQLYAAGLAPVASMVSQLRGLMNDFGLTPVAQGKVKPSGEVEKAGNAFASNGAKRKPRA
;
A
#
# COMPACT_ATOMS: atom_id res chain seq x y z
N MET A 1 -3.74 -6.96 -22.39
CA MET A 1 -3.38 -6.85 -20.96
C MET A 1 -3.74 -8.16 -20.26
N ALA A 2 -2.77 -8.81 -19.61
CA ALA A 2 -3.06 -10.02 -18.84
C ALA A 2 -4.00 -9.70 -17.67
N ASN A 3 -5.07 -10.47 -17.49
CA ASN A 3 -6.04 -10.26 -16.43
C ASN A 3 -5.37 -10.52 -15.06
N PRO A 4 -5.35 -9.55 -14.11
CA PRO A 4 -4.69 -9.74 -12.82
C PRO A 4 -5.29 -10.95 -12.09
N ARG A 5 -4.42 -11.84 -11.62
CA ARG A 5 -4.85 -13.08 -10.93
C ARG A 5 -5.61 -12.72 -9.67
N LYS A 6 -6.76 -13.36 -9.45
CA LYS A 6 -7.57 -13.17 -8.25
C LYS A 6 -6.70 -13.38 -7.00
N PRO A 7 -6.64 -12.40 -6.08
CA PRO A 7 -5.87 -12.51 -4.84
C PRO A 7 -6.22 -13.78 -4.07
N THR A 8 -5.22 -14.42 -3.46
CA THR A 8 -5.37 -15.68 -2.73
C THR A 8 -6.42 -15.60 -1.62
N SER A 9 -6.54 -14.44 -0.95
CA SER A 9 -7.57 -14.18 0.06
C SER A 9 -9.00 -14.36 -0.47
N LEU A 10 -9.27 -13.90 -1.69
CA LEU A 10 -10.59 -14.06 -2.33
C LEU A 10 -10.84 -15.48 -2.86
N LYS A 11 -9.79 -16.27 -3.08
CA LYS A 11 -9.93 -17.70 -3.45
C LYS A 11 -10.27 -18.56 -2.25
N VAL A 12 -9.66 -18.27 -1.09
CA VAL A 12 -9.94 -18.92 0.19
C VAL A 12 -11.40 -18.69 0.60
N VAL A 13 -11.89 -17.45 0.52
CA VAL A 13 -13.31 -17.14 0.81
C VAL A 13 -14.27 -17.85 -0.16
N ALA A 14 -13.87 -17.98 -1.43
CA ALA A 14 -14.67 -18.65 -2.46
C ALA A 14 -14.49 -20.18 -2.51
N GLY A 15 -13.69 -20.78 -1.61
CA GLY A 15 -13.41 -22.24 -1.61
C GLY A 15 -12.73 -22.76 -2.88
N THR A 16 -12.05 -21.88 -3.62
CA THR A 16 -11.35 -22.19 -4.89
C THR A 16 -9.84 -22.06 -4.74
N ASP A 17 -9.35 -22.02 -3.51
CA ASP A 17 -7.93 -22.08 -3.23
C ASP A 17 -7.35 -23.43 -3.67
N ARG A 18 -6.19 -23.34 -4.31
CA ARG A 18 -5.50 -24.46 -4.92
C ARG A 18 -4.04 -24.39 -4.48
N PRO A 19 -3.53 -25.35 -3.68
CA PRO A 19 -2.18 -25.32 -3.13
C PRO A 19 -1.09 -25.24 -4.22
N ASP A 20 -1.31 -25.89 -5.35
CA ASP A 20 -0.48 -25.87 -6.57
C ASP A 20 -0.46 -24.52 -7.29
N ARG A 21 -1.35 -23.59 -6.90
CA ARG A 21 -1.49 -22.24 -7.48
C ARG A 21 -1.26 -21.14 -6.45
N ALA A 22 -0.78 -21.49 -5.26
CA ALA A 22 -0.29 -20.52 -4.30
C ALA A 22 0.91 -19.77 -4.89
N PRO A 23 1.08 -18.46 -4.63
CA PRO A 23 2.29 -17.75 -5.04
C PRO A 23 3.53 -18.49 -4.49
N GLN A 24 4.47 -18.82 -5.38
CA GLN A 24 5.63 -19.70 -5.11
C GLN A 24 6.66 -19.11 -4.13
N ALA A 25 6.50 -17.86 -3.69
CA ALA A 25 7.35 -17.26 -2.68
C ALA A 25 6.55 -16.21 -1.88
N PRO A 26 6.76 -16.08 -0.56
CA PRO A 26 6.40 -14.85 0.12
C PRO A 26 7.09 -13.69 -0.60
N ALA A 27 6.35 -12.62 -0.86
CA ALA A 27 6.95 -11.40 -1.41
C ALA A 27 8.12 -11.00 -0.49
N ALA A 28 9.25 -10.58 -1.07
CA ALA A 28 10.39 -10.14 -0.28
C ALA A 28 9.92 -9.06 0.71
N GLU A 29 10.07 -9.32 2.00
CA GLU A 29 9.75 -8.34 3.03
C GLU A 29 10.85 -7.30 3.04
N LEU A 30 10.55 -6.15 2.43
CA LEU A 30 11.45 -5.01 2.43
C LEU A 30 11.40 -4.34 3.81
N PRO A 31 12.55 -3.87 4.33
CA PRO A 31 12.58 -3.24 5.64
C PRO A 31 11.69 -2.00 5.67
N LEU A 32 10.92 -1.87 6.74
CA LEU A 32 10.19 -0.65 7.06
C LEU A 32 11.17 0.46 7.39
N VAL A 33 10.81 1.71 7.07
CA VAL A 33 11.55 2.86 7.60
C VAL A 33 11.41 2.94 9.12
N SER A 34 12.53 3.20 9.81
CA SER A 34 12.56 3.28 11.27
C SER A 34 11.74 4.47 11.79
N ASP A 35 11.91 5.62 11.16
CA ASP A 35 11.32 6.90 11.55
C ASP A 35 10.62 7.55 10.37
N VAL A 36 9.85 8.61 10.65
CA VAL A 36 9.25 9.41 9.59
C VAL A 36 10.37 10.09 8.79
N PRO A 37 10.54 9.79 7.49
CA PRO A 37 11.64 10.31 6.70
C PRO A 37 11.43 11.80 6.39
N THR A 38 12.52 12.55 6.34
CA THR A 38 12.50 13.94 5.85
C THR A 38 12.25 13.97 4.34
N ALA A 39 11.61 15.04 3.88
CA ALA A 39 11.37 15.26 2.46
C ALA A 39 12.71 15.29 1.67
N PRO A 40 12.81 14.61 0.51
CA PRO A 40 14.03 14.66 -0.29
C PRO A 40 14.29 16.04 -0.89
N ASP A 41 15.56 16.43 -0.96
CA ASP A 41 15.98 17.75 -1.47
C ASP A 41 15.59 18.01 -2.93
N TRP A 42 15.34 16.94 -3.70
CA TRP A 42 14.97 17.04 -5.11
C TRP A 42 13.48 17.28 -5.35
N LEU A 43 12.65 17.37 -4.31
CA LEU A 43 11.22 17.65 -4.50
C LEU A 43 11.02 19.02 -5.17
N PRO A 44 10.18 19.09 -6.23
CA PRO A 44 10.24 20.18 -7.19
C PRO A 44 9.65 21.51 -6.69
N ASN A 45 8.76 21.48 -5.70
CA ASN A 45 8.06 22.67 -5.21
C ASN A 45 7.48 22.48 -3.80
N ALA A 46 7.03 23.58 -3.19
CA ALA A 46 6.45 23.60 -1.85
C ALA A 46 5.19 22.74 -1.71
N HIS A 47 4.41 22.55 -2.79
CA HIS A 47 3.24 21.67 -2.77
C HIS A 47 3.64 20.19 -2.64
N ALA A 48 4.74 19.77 -3.27
CA ALA A 48 5.28 18.42 -3.13
C ALA A 48 5.78 18.16 -1.71
N ILE A 49 6.51 19.11 -1.12
CA ILE A 49 7.00 19.02 0.27
C ILE A 49 5.82 18.95 1.25
N LYS A 50 4.81 19.82 1.07
CA LYS A 50 3.60 19.80 1.90
C LYS A 50 2.86 18.46 1.85
N GLU A 51 2.81 17.83 0.68
CA GLU A 51 2.19 16.51 0.54
C GLU A 51 3.03 15.41 1.20
N TRP A 52 4.37 15.50 1.11
CA TRP A 52 5.27 14.62 1.83
C TRP A 52 5.04 14.72 3.34
N ASP A 53 5.08 15.93 3.90
CA ASP A 53 4.91 16.17 5.34
C ASP A 53 3.54 15.70 5.85
N ARG A 54 2.50 15.76 4.99
CA ARG A 54 1.16 15.26 5.31
C ARG A 54 1.08 13.73 5.30
N LEU A 55 1.65 13.09 4.29
CA LEU A 55 1.46 11.65 4.06
C LEU A 55 2.52 10.78 4.73
N ALA A 56 3.77 11.23 4.85
CA ALA A 56 4.86 10.43 5.40
C ALA A 56 4.55 9.92 6.82
N PRO A 57 4.04 10.75 7.76
CA PRO A 57 3.69 10.27 9.10
C PRO A 57 2.55 9.24 9.08
N ILE A 58 1.56 9.45 8.21
CA ILE A 58 0.40 8.55 8.10
C ILE A 58 0.83 7.20 7.54
N LEU A 59 1.61 7.18 6.46
CA LEU A 59 2.07 5.95 5.83
C LEU A 59 3.07 5.20 6.72
N HIS A 60 3.95 5.91 7.43
CA HIS A 60 4.85 5.32 8.43
C HIS A 60 4.07 4.65 9.57
N ALA A 61 3.11 5.36 10.19
CA ALA A 61 2.30 4.83 11.28
C ALA A 61 1.49 3.58 10.90
N ASN A 62 1.11 3.45 9.62
CA ASN A 62 0.38 2.31 9.08
C ASN A 62 1.29 1.20 8.51
N LYS A 63 2.62 1.29 8.70
CA LYS A 63 3.60 0.34 8.16
C LYS A 63 3.50 0.16 6.64
N LEU A 64 3.25 1.25 5.91
CA LEU A 64 3.12 1.30 4.45
C LEU A 64 4.36 1.86 3.74
N LEU A 65 5.33 2.41 4.49
CA LEU A 65 6.60 2.87 3.95
C LEU A 65 7.73 1.88 4.25
N THR A 66 8.38 1.43 3.19
CA THR A 66 9.63 0.67 3.25
C THR A 66 10.78 1.54 2.77
N GLU A 67 12.02 1.20 3.11
CA GLU A 67 13.21 1.95 2.66
C GLU A 67 13.26 2.06 1.13
N ALA A 68 12.97 0.96 0.42
CA ALA A 68 12.89 0.94 -1.04
C ALA A 68 11.67 1.69 -1.61
N GLY A 69 10.60 1.83 -0.82
CA GLY A 69 9.37 2.52 -1.21
C GLY A 69 9.48 4.05 -1.19
N LEU A 70 10.51 4.60 -0.55
CA LEU A 70 10.70 6.06 -0.41
C LEU A 70 10.81 6.77 -1.76
N SER A 71 11.49 6.17 -2.74
CA SER A 71 11.60 6.76 -4.08
C SER A 71 10.23 6.86 -4.76
N ALA A 72 9.41 5.81 -4.68
CA ALA A 72 8.07 5.82 -5.25
C ALA A 72 7.15 6.83 -4.55
N PHE A 73 7.27 6.95 -3.22
CA PHE A 73 6.55 7.96 -2.45
C PHE A 73 6.99 9.38 -2.83
N GLY A 74 8.28 9.61 -3.01
CA GLY A 74 8.80 10.89 -3.48
C GLY A 74 8.27 11.26 -4.86
N GLN A 75 8.18 10.30 -5.79
CA GLN A 75 7.61 10.53 -7.12
C GLN A 75 6.11 10.87 -7.03
N LEU A 76 5.36 10.23 -6.12
CA LEU A 76 3.97 10.58 -5.83
C LEU A 76 3.87 12.05 -5.38
N CYS A 77 4.68 12.46 -4.41
CA CYS A 77 4.67 13.83 -3.89
C CYS A 77 5.09 14.85 -4.96
N ALA A 78 6.13 14.55 -5.74
CA ALA A 78 6.59 15.42 -6.83
C ALA A 78 5.51 15.62 -7.90
N LEU A 79 4.86 14.54 -8.34
CA LEU A 79 3.79 14.63 -9.33
C LEU A 79 2.55 15.32 -8.76
N HIS A 80 2.17 15.04 -7.52
CA HIS A 80 1.10 15.74 -6.81
C HIS A 80 1.36 17.24 -6.76
N GLY A 81 2.56 17.65 -6.33
CA GLY A 81 2.93 19.05 -6.21
C GLY A 81 2.87 19.78 -7.56
N ASN A 82 3.32 19.15 -8.64
CA ASN A 82 3.23 19.70 -9.98
C ASN A 82 1.76 19.83 -10.45
N THR A 83 0.93 18.81 -10.19
CA THR A 83 -0.50 18.85 -10.48
C THR A 83 -1.22 19.97 -9.72
N VAL A 84 -0.93 20.16 -8.42
CA VAL A 84 -1.50 21.25 -7.62
C VAL A 84 -1.05 22.60 -8.15
N GLN A 85 0.23 22.74 -8.53
CA GLN A 85 0.75 23.98 -9.10
C GLN A 85 0.05 24.36 -10.41
N LEU A 86 -0.23 23.39 -11.30
CA LEU A 86 -1.00 23.62 -12.52
C LEU A 86 -2.41 24.12 -12.19
N TYR A 87 -3.11 23.46 -11.27
CA TYR A 87 -4.43 23.91 -10.85
C TYR A 87 -4.42 25.30 -10.22
N ALA A 88 -3.43 25.60 -9.38
CA ALA A 88 -3.27 26.92 -8.76
C ALA A 88 -3.01 28.02 -9.81
N ALA A 89 -2.36 27.67 -10.92
CA ALA A 89 -2.16 28.56 -12.07
C ALA A 89 -3.37 28.64 -13.02
N GLY A 90 -4.50 27.98 -12.70
CA GLY A 90 -5.69 27.93 -13.55
C GLY A 90 -5.57 27.01 -14.77
N LEU A 91 -4.53 26.16 -14.81
CA LEU A 91 -4.28 25.20 -15.87
C LEU A 91 -4.79 23.81 -15.47
N ALA A 92 -5.25 23.04 -16.46
CA ALA A 92 -5.58 21.64 -16.26
C ALA A 92 -4.35 20.75 -16.50
N PRO A 93 -4.06 19.77 -15.62
CA PRO A 93 -3.04 18.78 -15.88
C PRO A 93 -3.45 17.88 -17.05
N VAL A 94 -2.46 17.42 -17.81
CA VAL A 94 -2.71 16.46 -18.89
C VAL A 94 -3.19 15.12 -18.33
N ALA A 95 -3.99 14.40 -19.13
CA ALA A 95 -4.59 13.13 -18.71
C ALA A 95 -3.56 12.11 -18.22
N SER A 96 -2.38 12.05 -18.84
CA SER A 96 -1.28 11.14 -18.44
C SER A 96 -0.78 11.40 -17.03
N MET A 97 -0.65 12.67 -16.62
CA MET A 97 -0.26 13.04 -15.25
C MET A 97 -1.31 12.59 -14.25
N VAL A 98 -2.60 12.83 -14.55
CA VAL A 98 -3.71 12.42 -13.68
C VAL A 98 -3.78 10.90 -13.55
N SER A 99 -3.58 10.17 -14.65
CA SER A 99 -3.54 8.70 -14.66
C SER A 99 -2.35 8.15 -13.85
N GLN A 100 -1.15 8.72 -14.01
CA GLN A 100 0.04 8.31 -13.27
C GLN A 100 -0.09 8.61 -11.77
N LEU A 101 -0.60 9.79 -11.42
CA LEU A 101 -0.84 10.18 -10.03
C LEU A 101 -1.82 9.22 -9.35
N ARG A 102 -2.92 8.86 -10.03
CA ARG A 102 -3.86 7.84 -9.53
C ARG A 102 -3.19 6.47 -9.36
N GLY A 103 -2.30 6.09 -10.27
CA GLY A 103 -1.51 4.86 -10.18
C GLY A 103 -0.68 4.81 -8.90
N LEU A 104 0.14 5.83 -8.69
CA LEU A 104 0.96 5.97 -7.49
C LEU A 104 0.11 5.99 -6.21
N MET A 105 -1.02 6.71 -6.20
CA MET A 105 -1.95 6.70 -5.07
C MET A 105 -2.52 5.32 -4.77
N ASN A 106 -2.74 4.48 -5.78
CA ASN A 106 -3.19 3.10 -5.56
C ASN A 106 -2.12 2.24 -4.91
N ASP A 107 -0.84 2.42 -5.28
CA ASP A 107 0.26 1.62 -4.75
C ASP A 107 0.42 1.79 -3.23
N PHE A 108 0.12 3.00 -2.72
CA PHE A 108 0.12 3.30 -1.28
C PHE A 108 -1.25 3.15 -0.60
N GLY A 109 -2.26 2.62 -1.31
CA GLY A 109 -3.57 2.35 -0.70
C GLY A 109 -4.38 3.62 -0.39
N LEU A 110 -4.08 4.75 -1.02
CA LEU A 110 -4.72 6.05 -0.76
C LEU A 110 -6.08 6.20 -1.45
N THR A 111 -6.49 5.24 -2.29
CA THR A 111 -7.80 5.23 -2.95
C THR A 111 -8.73 4.20 -2.33
N PRO A 112 -10.06 4.43 -2.34
CA PRO A 112 -11.02 3.48 -1.77
C PRO A 112 -10.91 2.07 -2.36
N VAL A 113 -10.52 1.96 -3.63
CA VAL A 113 -10.38 0.68 -4.34
C VAL A 113 -9.08 -0.05 -3.96
N ALA A 114 -8.07 0.68 -3.49
CA ALA A 114 -6.77 0.14 -3.12
C ALA A 114 -6.64 -0.14 -1.62
N GLN A 115 -7.39 0.55 -0.76
CA GLN A 115 -7.33 0.37 0.70
C GLN A 115 -7.49 -1.09 1.17
N GLY A 116 -8.34 -1.89 0.51
CA GLY A 116 -8.49 -3.31 0.85
C GLY A 116 -7.45 -4.25 0.23
N LYS A 117 -6.59 -3.75 -0.66
CA LYS A 117 -5.61 -4.54 -1.42
C LYS A 117 -4.20 -4.38 -0.90
N VAL A 118 -3.85 -3.18 -0.45
CA VAL A 118 -2.55 -2.88 0.11
C VAL A 118 -2.52 -3.38 1.54
N LYS A 119 -1.55 -4.24 1.85
CA LYS A 119 -1.36 -4.80 3.19
C LYS A 119 -0.22 -4.06 3.88
N PRO A 120 -0.36 -3.71 5.16
CA PRO A 120 0.76 -3.28 5.98
C PRO A 120 1.89 -4.30 5.92
N SER A 121 3.14 -3.82 5.84
CA SER A 121 4.31 -4.68 5.95
C SER A 121 4.62 -4.99 7.43
N GLY A 122 5.25 -6.15 7.67
CA GLY A 122 5.59 -6.65 9.00
C GLY A 122 4.51 -7.52 9.65
N GLU A 123 4.78 -8.03 10.85
CA GLU A 123 3.84 -8.84 11.62
C GLU A 123 2.62 -8.00 12.00
N VAL A 124 1.49 -8.28 11.34
CA VAL A 124 0.17 -7.87 11.83
C VAL A 124 -0.26 -8.98 12.78
N GLU A 125 -0.37 -8.67 14.08
CA GLU A 125 -1.00 -9.58 15.03
C GLU A 125 -2.40 -9.92 14.50
N LYS A 126 -2.53 -11.14 13.99
CA LYS A 126 -3.84 -11.65 13.59
C LYS A 126 -4.59 -11.90 14.89
N ALA A 127 -5.55 -11.04 15.19
CA ALA A 127 -6.56 -11.34 16.19
C ALA A 127 -7.14 -12.72 15.87
N GLY A 128 -6.90 -13.69 16.75
CA GLY A 128 -7.35 -15.07 16.55
C GLY A 128 -8.85 -15.10 16.32
N ASN A 129 -9.31 -15.87 15.33
CA ASN A 129 -10.75 -16.05 15.11
C ASN A 129 -11.37 -16.63 16.38
N ALA A 130 -12.39 -15.97 16.93
CA ALA A 130 -13.14 -16.42 18.11
C ALA A 130 -13.71 -17.84 17.97
N PHE A 131 -13.84 -18.34 16.74
CA PHE A 131 -14.33 -19.69 16.43
C PHE A 131 -13.23 -20.68 16.04
N ALA A 132 -11.94 -20.33 16.17
CA ALA A 132 -10.83 -21.23 15.84
C ALA A 132 -10.87 -22.54 16.66
N SER A 133 -11.54 -22.54 17.81
CA SER A 133 -11.74 -23.71 18.67
C SER A 133 -12.97 -24.56 18.32
N ASN A 134 -13.87 -24.12 17.43
CA ASN A 134 -15.04 -24.91 17.05
C ASN A 134 -14.61 -26.07 16.15
N GLY A 135 -14.74 -27.31 16.66
CA GLY A 135 -14.40 -28.54 15.95
C GLY A 135 -13.08 -29.20 16.36
N ALA A 136 -12.30 -28.57 17.25
CA ALA A 136 -11.13 -29.23 17.83
C ALA A 136 -11.57 -30.39 18.74
N LYS A 137 -11.09 -31.62 18.47
CA LYS A 137 -11.35 -32.77 19.33
C LYS A 137 -10.86 -32.46 20.75
N ARG A 138 -11.77 -32.51 21.74
CA ARG A 138 -11.42 -32.40 23.16
C ARG A 138 -10.29 -33.39 23.46
N LYS A 139 -9.16 -32.90 23.97
CA LYS A 139 -8.08 -33.76 24.46
C LYS A 139 -8.63 -34.65 25.58
N PRO A 140 -8.36 -35.96 25.59
CA PRO A 140 -8.79 -36.83 26.67
C PRO A 140 -8.09 -36.40 27.96
N ARG A 141 -8.86 -36.33 29.05
CA ARG A 141 -8.34 -36.11 30.40
C ARG A 141 -7.57 -37.36 30.82
N ALA A 142 -6.34 -37.17 31.30
CA ALA A 142 -5.56 -38.18 32.01
C ALA A 142 -6.15 -38.45 33.39
#